data_AF-A0A7X6CL23-F1
#
_entry.id   AF-A0A7X6CL23-F1
#
_cell.length_a   1.000
_cell.length_b   1.000
_cell.length_c   1.000
_cell.angle_alpha   90.00
_cell.angle_beta   90.00
_cell.angle_gamma   90.00
#
_symmetry.space_group_name_H-M   'P 1'
#
loop_
_entity.id
_entity.type
_entity.pdbx_description
1 polymer ?
#
loop_
_entity_poly.entity_id
_entity_poly.type
_entity_poly.pdbx_seq_one_letter_code
_entity_poly.pdbx_strand_id
1 'polypeptide(L)'
;MSNINVDPIENLAVNALIRDRAKFPADFKQKICEDDEMYLFSLSNVKDDTDRALVRYYSLGRRILDAVQQVVNWHFGSFDRVNSFLDFACGYGRFTRFLIQEMPPKKIWVSDIYANAVKFQSEYFGVNGIVSTGKPENYLIDSKFDCILANSFFSHMPERTFADWLQNLYNLLTDSGILMFSVHGESLLPSHVKMPPGGILFSADSESQSLDKEEYGTTYVTEEFVRGIVARISGGKAFVHRLDKGICRFQDLYVVTNRLNQDFSSLKFHHHPEGYVDVAALTTKDNLYLEGWAADGNAGGRIEEVQVLVNGEIAQTCEPFYNRPDVAGYFQTKAALQSGWRCYLPKDAVAPADVILIKAVNNCGLEWIIESCHVKSLLDSRQSQSLLSSTQTKLNLVEAQLATAKTELEQFQSKLMFTKTQLLDTQNELLSTQKHLQETQNELISAQMQVEQMENQLVSVRGELDRSRDRIMAMESSKFWKLRTLWFKIRKSFGLAGE
;
A
#
# COMPACT_ATOMS: atom_id res chain seq x y z
N MET A 1 -33.25 13.54 4.48
CA MET A 1 -32.89 14.72 5.28
C MET A 1 -33.39 14.48 6.70
N SER A 2 -32.61 13.75 7.48
CA SER A 2 -32.82 13.59 8.91
C SER A 2 -32.06 14.72 9.60
N ASN A 3 -32.74 15.51 10.43
CA ASN A 3 -32.13 16.53 11.29
C ASN A 3 -31.11 15.86 12.21
N ILE A 4 -29.82 15.93 11.85
CA ILE A 4 -28.71 15.57 12.73
C ILE A 4 -28.42 16.82 13.58
N ASN A 5 -29.33 17.10 14.51
CA ASN A 5 -29.05 18.02 15.60
C ASN A 5 -28.36 17.18 16.69
N VAL A 6 -27.07 16.88 16.50
CA VAL A 6 -26.28 16.30 17.60
C VAL A 6 -26.08 17.42 18.59
N ASP A 7 -26.82 17.39 19.69
CA ASP A 7 -26.50 18.25 20.82
C ASP A 7 -25.15 17.73 21.37
N PRO A 8 -24.03 18.45 21.19
CA PRO A 8 -22.69 17.93 21.49
C PRO A 8 -22.50 17.62 22.98
N ILE A 9 -23.38 18.16 23.82
CA ILE A 9 -23.34 18.10 25.28
C ILE A 9 -23.47 16.65 25.80
N GLU A 10 -24.07 15.72 25.04
CA GLU A 10 -24.27 14.33 25.48
C GLU A 10 -23.26 13.31 24.93
N ASN A 11 -22.33 13.70 24.06
CA ASN A 11 -21.37 12.74 23.49
C ASN A 11 -20.22 12.45 24.47
N LEU A 12 -20.25 11.27 25.11
CA LEU A 12 -19.26 10.86 26.11
C LEU A 12 -17.82 10.84 25.56
N ALA A 13 -17.62 10.47 24.29
CA ALA A 13 -16.29 10.40 23.69
C ALA A 13 -15.71 11.78 23.42
N VAL A 14 -16.53 12.70 22.92
CA VAL A 14 -16.15 14.10 22.73
C VAL A 14 -15.90 14.76 24.08
N ASN A 15 -16.74 14.51 25.09
CA ASN A 15 -16.54 15.05 26.44
C ASN A 15 -15.26 14.52 27.11
N ALA A 16 -14.91 13.25 26.93
CA ALA A 16 -13.63 12.70 27.38
C ALA A 16 -12.45 13.37 26.66
N LEU A 17 -12.52 13.50 25.33
CA LEU A 17 -11.51 14.18 24.53
C LEU A 17 -11.31 15.64 24.94
N ILE A 18 -12.39 16.38 25.16
CA ILE A 18 -12.31 17.80 25.51
C ILE A 18 -11.71 17.97 26.89
N ARG A 19 -12.12 17.16 27.88
CA ARG A 19 -11.52 17.17 29.22
C ARG A 19 -10.01 16.93 29.16
N ASP A 20 -9.58 16.07 28.24
CA ASP A 20 -8.17 15.72 28.06
C ASP A 20 -7.36 16.77 27.27
N ARG A 21 -7.93 17.34 26.19
CA ARG A 21 -7.16 18.10 25.18
C ARG A 21 -7.43 19.61 25.16
N ALA A 22 -8.52 20.06 25.77
CA ALA A 22 -8.82 21.49 25.89
C ALA A 22 -8.08 22.07 27.11
N LYS A 23 -7.55 23.28 26.95
CA LYS A 23 -6.93 24.02 28.06
C LYS A 23 -7.98 24.47 29.09
N PHE A 24 -9.17 24.85 28.62
CA PHE A 24 -10.33 25.20 29.43
C PHE A 24 -11.55 24.38 28.99
N PRO A 25 -11.70 23.12 29.44
CA PRO A 25 -12.77 22.22 28.99
C PRO A 25 -14.18 22.78 29.17
N ALA A 26 -14.44 23.51 30.25
CA ALA A 26 -15.75 24.10 30.55
C ALA A 26 -16.19 25.18 29.54
N ASP A 27 -15.22 25.89 28.95
CA ASP A 27 -15.47 26.98 28.01
C ASP A 27 -15.34 26.53 26.54
N PHE A 28 -15.07 25.24 26.31
CA PHE A 28 -14.81 24.72 24.98
C PHE A 28 -16.04 24.85 24.07
N LYS A 29 -15.82 25.40 22.88
CA LYS A 29 -16.88 25.59 21.88
C LYS A 29 -17.12 24.31 21.09
N GLN A 30 -17.99 23.46 21.64
CA GLN A 30 -18.26 22.13 21.10
C GLN A 30 -19.06 22.16 19.80
N LYS A 31 -20.02 23.07 19.63
CA LYS A 31 -20.92 23.05 18.45
C LYS A 31 -20.13 23.03 17.14
N ILE A 32 -20.55 22.17 16.22
CA ILE A 32 -20.08 22.11 14.84
C ILE A 32 -21.22 22.62 13.94
N CYS A 33 -20.89 23.41 12.93
CA CYS A 33 -21.87 23.86 11.96
C CYS A 33 -22.31 22.70 11.06
N GLU A 34 -23.58 22.65 10.67
CA GLU A 34 -24.09 21.59 9.79
C GLU A 34 -23.42 21.59 8.41
N ASP A 35 -22.97 22.76 7.95
CA ASP A 35 -22.28 22.96 6.68
C ASP A 35 -20.74 22.73 6.78
N ASP A 36 -20.22 22.26 7.91
CA ASP A 36 -18.78 22.05 8.11
C ASP A 36 -18.25 20.88 7.25
N GLU A 37 -17.76 21.20 6.04
CA GLU A 37 -17.21 20.24 5.08
C GLU A 37 -16.12 19.34 5.68
N MET A 38 -15.31 19.83 6.62
CA MET A 38 -14.24 19.04 7.26
C MET A 38 -14.79 18.02 8.25
N TYR A 39 -15.88 18.36 8.95
CA TYR A 39 -16.60 17.39 9.78
C TYR A 39 -17.37 16.40 8.91
N LEU A 40 -18.08 16.86 7.88
CA LEU A 40 -18.80 16.00 6.94
C LEU A 40 -17.86 15.00 6.23
N PHE A 41 -16.66 15.44 5.84
CA PHE A 41 -15.61 14.56 5.33
C PHE A 41 -15.11 13.56 6.38
N SER A 42 -15.01 13.95 7.64
CA SER A 42 -14.66 13.02 8.72
C SER A 42 -15.75 11.97 8.91
N LEU A 43 -17.02 12.37 8.81
CA LEU A 43 -18.19 11.51 8.92
C LEU A 43 -18.30 10.53 7.75
N SER A 44 -18.00 10.95 6.51
CA SER A 44 -18.02 10.05 5.35
C SER A 44 -16.93 8.97 5.38
N ASN A 45 -15.89 9.17 6.19
CA ASN A 45 -14.75 8.25 6.32
C ASN A 45 -14.96 7.17 7.40
N VAL A 46 -16.07 7.21 8.12
CA VAL A 46 -16.40 6.23 9.17
C VAL A 46 -17.75 5.61 8.88
N LYS A 47 -17.88 4.31 9.12
CA LYS A 47 -19.15 3.60 8.90
C LYS A 47 -19.94 3.56 10.20
N ASP A 48 -21.06 4.27 10.24
CA ASP A 48 -22.01 4.28 11.36
C ASP A 48 -21.37 4.58 12.74
N ASP A 49 -20.27 5.34 12.76
CA ASP A 49 -19.46 5.65 13.97
C ASP A 49 -19.20 7.16 14.08
N THR A 50 -20.27 7.90 14.40
CA THR A 50 -20.23 9.37 14.50
C THR A 50 -19.25 9.86 15.56
N ASP A 51 -19.05 9.10 16.64
CA ASP A 51 -18.11 9.42 17.72
C ASP A 51 -16.68 9.49 17.21
N ARG A 52 -16.26 8.48 16.43
CA ARG A 52 -14.92 8.48 15.84
C ARG A 52 -14.71 9.62 14.86
N ALA A 53 -15.73 10.01 14.09
CA ALA A 53 -15.66 11.20 13.23
C ALA A 53 -15.47 12.49 14.04
N LEU A 54 -16.24 12.66 15.12
CA LEU A 54 -16.12 13.81 16.00
C LEU A 54 -14.75 13.87 16.67
N VAL A 55 -14.28 12.75 17.24
CA VAL A 55 -12.96 12.68 17.87
C VAL A 55 -11.87 13.00 16.86
N ARG A 56 -11.92 12.44 15.65
CA ARG A 56 -10.97 12.76 14.57
C ARG A 56 -10.97 14.25 14.25
N TYR A 57 -12.16 14.85 14.09
CA TYR A 57 -12.31 16.28 13.79
C TYR A 57 -11.61 17.16 14.84
N TYR A 58 -11.94 16.99 16.12
CA TYR A 58 -11.33 17.83 17.17
C TYR A 58 -9.85 17.52 17.37
N SER A 59 -9.43 16.26 17.30
CA SER A 59 -8.02 15.87 17.44
C SER A 59 -7.16 16.51 16.37
N LEU A 60 -7.64 16.60 15.13
CA LEU A 60 -6.95 17.31 14.05
C LEU A 60 -6.83 18.81 14.34
N GLY A 61 -7.89 19.45 14.84
CA GLY A 61 -7.86 20.85 15.28
C GLY A 61 -6.78 21.12 16.34
N ARG A 62 -6.70 20.25 17.35
CA ARG A 62 -5.67 20.34 18.40
C ARG A 62 -4.26 20.16 17.84
N ARG A 63 -4.07 19.21 16.91
CA ARG A 63 -2.75 18.95 16.31
C ARG A 63 -2.25 20.12 15.46
N ILE A 64 -3.14 20.80 14.75
CA ILE A 64 -2.80 22.05 14.05
C ILE A 64 -2.36 23.11 15.07
N LEU A 65 -3.09 23.25 16.19
CA LEU A 65 -2.69 24.17 17.27
C LEU A 65 -1.31 23.83 17.84
N ASP A 66 -1.03 22.57 18.14
CA ASP A 66 0.28 22.17 18.70
C ASP A 66 1.44 22.51 17.74
N ALA A 67 1.26 22.38 16.42
CA ALA A 67 2.26 22.78 15.43
C ALA A 67 2.46 24.31 15.41
N VAL A 68 1.35 25.07 15.36
CA VAL A 68 1.37 26.54 15.36
C VAL A 68 1.98 27.09 16.66
N GLN A 69 1.63 26.49 17.80
CA GLN A 69 2.11 26.87 19.12
C GLN A 69 3.64 26.78 19.21
N GLN A 70 4.26 25.77 18.59
CA GLN A 70 5.73 25.64 18.58
C GLN A 70 6.38 26.81 17.82
N VAL A 71 5.84 27.19 16.66
CA VAL A 71 6.35 28.33 15.88
C VAL A 71 6.10 29.65 16.60
N VAL A 72 4.91 29.84 17.18
CA VAL A 72 4.56 31.03 17.97
C VAL A 72 5.44 31.16 19.21
N ASN A 73 5.68 30.08 19.95
CA ASN A 73 6.57 30.09 21.11
C ASN A 73 8.01 30.40 20.71
N TRP A 74 8.47 29.87 19.58
CA TRP A 74 9.79 30.17 19.06
C TRP A 74 9.91 31.66 18.67
N HIS A 75 8.94 32.22 17.96
CA HIS A 75 9.07 33.59 17.42
C HIS A 75 8.68 34.70 18.41
N PHE A 76 7.61 34.47 19.19
CA PHE A 76 7.00 35.45 20.10
C PHE A 76 7.18 35.09 21.58
N GLY A 77 7.58 33.87 21.91
CA GLY A 77 7.65 33.36 23.28
C GLY A 77 6.33 32.76 23.79
N SER A 78 5.19 33.39 23.51
CA SER A 78 3.84 32.85 23.77
C SER A 78 2.78 33.58 22.94
N PHE A 79 1.56 33.03 22.91
CA PHE A 79 0.39 33.68 22.30
C PHE A 79 0.02 35.02 22.97
N ASP A 80 0.39 35.26 24.23
CA ASP A 80 0.10 36.52 24.94
C ASP A 80 0.72 37.74 24.25
N ARG A 81 1.82 37.53 23.51
CA ARG A 81 2.55 38.57 22.79
C ARG A 81 2.06 38.79 21.35
N VAL A 82 1.09 37.99 20.90
CA VAL A 82 0.44 38.15 19.59
C VAL A 82 -0.75 39.09 19.74
N ASN A 83 -0.78 40.19 19.00
CA ASN A 83 -1.87 41.17 19.08
C ASN A 83 -2.92 41.00 18.00
N SER A 84 -2.54 40.42 16.86
CA SER A 84 -3.46 40.14 15.77
C SER A 84 -3.09 38.84 15.06
N PHE A 85 -3.99 37.85 15.14
CA PHE A 85 -3.87 36.56 14.47
C PHE A 85 -4.93 36.47 13.37
N LEU A 86 -4.54 36.16 12.13
CA LEU A 86 -5.44 35.84 11.02
C LEU A 86 -5.39 34.34 10.72
N ASP A 87 -6.53 33.67 10.87
CA ASP A 87 -6.78 32.33 10.35
C ASP A 87 -7.46 32.45 8.98
N PHE A 88 -6.69 32.26 7.92
CA PHE A 88 -7.11 32.44 6.52
C PHE A 88 -7.46 31.08 5.88
N ALA A 89 -8.54 31.05 5.11
CA ALA A 89 -9.19 29.82 4.66
C ALA A 89 -9.52 28.89 5.84
N CYS A 90 -10.11 29.49 6.88
CA CYS A 90 -10.33 28.87 8.19
C CYS A 90 -11.43 27.80 8.22
N GLY A 91 -12.20 27.65 7.15
CA GLY A 91 -13.41 26.83 7.11
C GLY A 91 -14.37 27.23 8.22
N TYR A 92 -14.92 26.23 8.93
CA TYR A 92 -15.84 26.42 10.06
C TYR A 92 -15.14 26.38 11.43
N GLY A 93 -13.82 26.61 11.44
CA GLY A 93 -13.07 26.89 12.66
C GLY A 93 -12.68 25.65 13.47
N ARG A 94 -12.29 24.57 12.79
CA ARG A 94 -11.70 23.37 13.41
C ARG A 94 -10.43 23.70 14.22
N PHE A 95 -9.59 24.59 13.71
CA PHE A 95 -8.39 25.09 14.40
C PHE A 95 -8.75 26.25 15.35
N THR A 96 -9.53 27.23 14.89
CA THR A 96 -9.85 28.46 15.65
C THR A 96 -10.46 28.19 17.03
N ARG A 97 -11.30 27.15 17.17
CA ARG A 97 -11.90 26.76 18.46
C ARG A 97 -10.89 26.36 19.55
N PHE A 98 -9.69 25.93 19.15
CA PHE A 98 -8.59 25.69 20.07
C PHE A 98 -7.78 26.97 20.28
N LEU A 99 -7.57 27.78 19.23
CA LEU A 99 -6.85 29.06 19.32
C LEU A 99 -7.49 30.04 20.33
N ILE A 100 -8.83 30.09 20.41
CA ILE A 100 -9.54 30.96 21.37
C ILE A 100 -9.31 30.61 22.85
N GLN A 101 -8.70 29.46 23.15
CA GLN A 101 -8.27 29.09 24.50
C GLN A 101 -6.85 29.56 24.82
N GLU A 102 -6.08 29.93 23.80
CA GLU A 102 -4.71 30.42 23.95
C GLU A 102 -4.61 31.95 23.87
N MET A 103 -5.56 32.61 23.20
CA MET A 103 -5.60 34.07 23.12
C MET A 103 -7.03 34.63 23.06
N PRO A 104 -7.25 35.90 23.47
CA PRO A 104 -8.57 36.52 23.46
C PRO A 104 -9.22 36.52 22.07
N PRO A 105 -10.49 36.10 21.91
CA PRO A 105 -11.19 36.08 20.63
C PRO A 105 -11.15 37.39 19.83
N LYS A 106 -11.16 38.54 20.53
CA LYS A 106 -11.08 39.87 19.92
C LYS A 106 -9.76 40.16 19.19
N LYS A 107 -8.70 39.38 19.47
CA LYS A 107 -7.40 39.46 18.78
C LYS A 107 -7.28 38.46 17.63
N ILE A 108 -8.34 37.72 17.32
CA ILE A 108 -8.38 36.72 16.25
C ILE A 108 -9.30 37.22 15.15
N TRP A 109 -8.81 37.14 13.92
CA TRP A 109 -9.56 37.33 12.69
C TRP A 109 -9.65 35.99 11.97
N VAL A 110 -10.84 35.68 11.47
CA VAL A 110 -11.10 34.52 10.65
C VAL A 110 -11.51 34.99 9.27
N SER A 111 -10.99 34.35 8.23
CA SER A 111 -11.32 34.67 6.85
C SER A 111 -11.56 33.42 6.04
N ASP A 112 -12.69 33.40 5.32
CA ASP A 112 -13.06 32.30 4.44
C ASP A 112 -13.98 32.79 3.32
N ILE A 113 -13.99 32.08 2.19
CA ILE A 113 -14.92 32.35 1.08
C ILE A 113 -16.36 31.96 1.47
N TYR A 114 -16.52 31.02 2.40
CA TYR A 114 -17.81 30.65 2.96
C TYR A 114 -18.28 31.69 3.97
N ALA A 115 -19.15 32.60 3.53
CA ALA A 115 -19.74 33.63 4.39
C ALA A 115 -20.47 33.04 5.63
N ASN A 116 -21.11 31.88 5.48
CA ASN A 116 -21.74 31.17 6.59
C ASN A 116 -20.72 30.71 7.64
N ALA A 117 -19.54 30.26 7.21
CA ALA A 117 -18.48 29.82 8.10
C ALA A 117 -17.91 31.00 8.90
N VAL A 118 -17.64 32.12 8.23
CA VAL A 118 -17.21 33.37 8.86
C VAL A 118 -18.24 33.86 9.88
N LYS A 119 -19.52 33.87 9.49
CA LYS A 119 -20.62 34.28 10.37
C LYS A 119 -20.73 33.37 11.60
N PHE A 120 -20.74 32.05 11.39
CA PHE A 120 -20.82 31.05 12.47
C PHE A 120 -19.72 31.28 13.51
N GLN A 121 -18.47 31.41 13.07
CA GLN A 121 -17.34 31.62 13.97
C GLN A 121 -17.43 32.98 14.69
N SER A 122 -17.80 34.04 13.98
CA SER A 122 -17.94 35.37 14.58
C SER A 122 -19.00 35.38 15.70
N GLU A 123 -20.16 34.76 15.46
CA GLU A 123 -21.27 34.71 16.43
C GLU A 123 -21.00 33.74 17.59
N TYR A 124 -20.44 32.56 17.31
CA TYR A 124 -20.30 31.50 18.32
C TYR A 124 -18.98 31.56 19.11
N PHE A 125 -17.87 31.94 18.45
CA PHE A 125 -16.55 32.08 19.07
C PHE A 125 -16.25 33.51 19.52
N GLY A 126 -16.96 34.52 18.99
CA GLY A 126 -16.73 35.93 19.33
C GLY A 126 -15.47 36.53 18.70
N VAL A 127 -15.00 35.94 17.59
CA VAL A 127 -13.85 36.39 16.80
C VAL A 127 -14.27 37.43 15.76
N ASN A 128 -13.30 38.10 15.13
CA ASN A 128 -13.57 39.04 14.05
C ASN A 128 -13.69 38.31 12.71
N GLY A 129 -14.76 38.56 11.94
CA GLY A 129 -14.98 37.90 10.65
C GLY A 129 -14.63 38.77 9.45
N ILE A 130 -13.97 38.18 8.45
CA ILE A 130 -13.71 38.77 7.13
C ILE A 130 -14.20 37.79 6.07
N VAL A 131 -15.15 38.17 5.22
CA VAL A 131 -15.54 37.32 4.09
C VAL A 131 -14.52 37.48 2.97
N SER A 132 -13.91 36.37 2.56
CA SER A 132 -12.89 36.33 1.50
C SER A 132 -13.52 36.33 0.10
N THR A 133 -12.67 36.32 -0.91
CA THR A 133 -13.03 36.38 -2.34
C THR A 133 -12.37 35.24 -3.09
N GLY A 134 -12.92 34.86 -4.25
CA GLY A 134 -12.27 33.88 -5.14
C GLY A 134 -11.03 34.43 -5.88
N LYS A 135 -10.86 35.76 -5.88
CA LYS A 135 -9.78 36.43 -6.60
C LYS A 135 -8.89 37.24 -5.66
N PRO A 136 -7.55 37.06 -5.68
CA PRO A 136 -6.63 37.78 -4.82
C PRO A 136 -6.79 39.30 -4.88
N GLU A 137 -6.93 39.89 -6.06
CA GLU A 137 -7.01 41.35 -6.26
C GLU A 137 -8.23 42.00 -5.57
N ASN A 138 -9.23 41.21 -5.22
CA ASN A 138 -10.43 41.69 -4.54
C ASN A 138 -10.37 41.53 -3.01
N TYR A 139 -9.33 40.85 -2.48
CA TYR A 139 -9.14 40.67 -1.05
C TYR A 139 -8.44 41.88 -0.42
N LEU A 140 -9.18 42.98 -0.29
CA LEU A 140 -8.68 44.29 0.13
C LEU A 140 -8.87 44.50 1.63
N ILE A 141 -7.82 44.23 2.41
CA ILE A 141 -7.83 44.33 3.87
C ILE A 141 -6.83 45.40 4.33
N ASP A 142 -7.33 46.40 5.06
CA ASP A 142 -6.50 47.51 5.60
C ASP A 142 -5.76 47.15 6.91
N SER A 143 -6.03 45.97 7.49
CA SER A 143 -5.41 45.50 8.73
C SER A 143 -4.08 44.78 8.49
N LYS A 144 -3.18 44.87 9.48
CA LYS A 144 -1.95 44.08 9.55
C LYS A 144 -1.99 43.06 10.68
N PHE A 145 -1.33 41.94 10.49
CA PHE A 145 -1.34 40.80 11.40
C PHE A 145 0.06 40.46 11.88
N ASP A 146 0.18 40.22 13.19
CA ASP A 146 1.40 39.65 13.78
C ASP A 146 1.57 38.19 13.38
N CYS A 147 0.47 37.46 13.24
CA CYS A 147 0.49 36.06 12.89
C CYS A 147 -0.58 35.74 11.85
N ILE A 148 -0.21 35.08 10.77
CA ILE A 148 -1.15 34.60 9.75
C ILE A 148 -0.94 33.10 9.60
N LEU A 149 -2.04 32.33 9.62
CA LEU A 149 -2.06 30.93 9.25
C LEU A 149 -2.94 30.75 8.01
N ALA A 150 -2.41 30.13 6.96
CA ALA A 150 -3.17 29.61 5.83
C ALA A 150 -3.00 28.09 5.79
N ASN A 151 -3.78 27.39 6.61
CA ASN A 151 -3.72 25.94 6.74
C ASN A 151 -4.55 25.27 5.66
N SER A 152 -3.92 24.41 4.86
CA SER A 152 -4.55 23.65 3.76
C SER A 152 -5.22 24.56 2.73
N PHE A 153 -4.64 25.71 2.45
CA PHE A 153 -5.08 26.60 1.37
C PHE A 153 -4.21 26.40 0.11
N PHE A 154 -2.89 26.56 0.25
CA PHE A 154 -1.96 26.45 -0.88
C PHE A 154 -1.79 25.01 -1.40
N SER A 155 -2.27 24.01 -0.65
CA SER A 155 -2.44 22.64 -1.15
C SER A 155 -3.53 22.47 -2.22
N HIS A 156 -4.31 23.52 -2.51
CA HIS A 156 -5.43 23.50 -3.46
C HIS A 156 -5.34 24.60 -4.52
N MET A 157 -4.37 25.51 -4.41
CA MET A 157 -4.30 26.69 -5.29
C MET A 157 -3.61 26.37 -6.62
N PRO A 158 -4.23 26.70 -7.77
CA PRO A 158 -3.59 26.54 -9.05
C PRO A 158 -2.44 27.56 -9.23
N GLU A 159 -1.49 27.24 -10.11
CA GLU A 159 -0.31 28.08 -10.37
C GLU A 159 -0.66 29.55 -10.66
N ARG A 160 -1.74 29.77 -11.42
CA ARG A 160 -2.20 31.10 -11.84
C ARG A 160 -2.56 32.05 -10.71
N THR A 161 -3.00 31.56 -9.54
CA THR A 161 -3.39 32.39 -8.39
C THR A 161 -2.51 32.18 -7.16
N PHE A 162 -1.66 31.13 -7.14
CA PHE A 162 -0.80 30.79 -6.01
C PHE A 162 0.07 31.97 -5.57
N ALA A 163 0.81 32.58 -6.51
CA ALA A 163 1.74 33.65 -6.18
C ALA A 163 1.04 34.92 -5.68
N ASP A 164 -0.10 35.26 -6.28
CA ASP A 164 -0.86 36.47 -5.95
C ASP A 164 -1.52 36.34 -4.58
N TRP A 165 -2.04 35.17 -4.24
CA TRP A 165 -2.53 34.89 -2.88
C TRP A 165 -1.40 34.97 -1.85
N LEU A 166 -0.22 34.40 -2.14
CA LEU A 166 0.91 34.45 -1.21
C LEU A 166 1.42 35.88 -1.04
N GLN A 167 1.48 36.67 -2.12
CA GLN A 167 1.81 38.10 -2.07
C GLN A 167 0.82 38.87 -1.19
N ASN A 168 -0.49 38.63 -1.36
CA ASN A 168 -1.52 39.29 -0.55
C ASN A 168 -1.35 39.00 0.93
N LEU A 169 -1.26 37.72 1.33
CA LEU A 169 -1.10 37.36 2.73
C LEU A 169 0.21 37.90 3.32
N TYR A 170 1.30 37.84 2.55
CA TYR A 170 2.58 38.44 2.94
C TYR A 170 2.46 39.95 3.16
N ASN A 171 1.74 40.66 2.29
CA ASN A 171 1.52 42.10 2.42
C ASN A 171 0.71 42.45 3.66
N LEU A 172 -0.07 41.52 4.24
CA LEU A 172 -0.83 41.75 5.47
C LEU A 172 0.02 41.57 6.74
N LEU A 173 1.29 41.20 6.65
CA LEU A 173 2.15 41.09 7.84
C LEU A 173 2.51 42.45 8.44
N THR A 174 2.61 42.50 9.77
CA THR A 174 3.39 43.53 10.46
C THR A 174 4.89 43.31 10.22
N ASP A 175 5.74 44.31 10.51
CA ASP A 175 7.19 44.21 10.29
C ASP A 175 7.85 43.06 11.09
N SER A 176 7.26 42.68 12.22
CA SER A 176 7.74 41.57 13.07
C SER A 176 6.87 40.31 12.93
N GLY A 177 5.94 40.29 11.98
CA GLY A 177 4.95 39.24 11.85
C GLY A 177 5.51 37.95 11.25
N ILE A 178 4.74 36.88 11.38
CA ILE A 178 4.99 35.58 10.73
C ILE A 178 3.80 35.16 9.89
N LEU A 179 4.08 34.68 8.68
CA LEU A 179 3.13 33.98 7.83
C LEU A 179 3.48 32.49 7.86
N MET A 180 2.52 31.69 8.29
CA MET A 180 2.57 30.23 8.28
C MET A 180 1.60 29.72 7.23
N PHE A 181 2.04 28.85 6.33
CA PHE A 181 1.15 28.24 5.36
C PHE A 181 1.59 26.83 5.01
N SER A 182 0.64 25.98 4.67
CA SER A 182 0.92 24.58 4.35
C SER A 182 0.69 24.25 2.88
N VAL A 183 1.46 23.27 2.39
CA VAL A 183 1.43 22.79 1.01
C VAL A 183 1.51 21.26 0.96
N HIS A 184 1.07 20.64 -0.14
CA HIS A 184 1.52 19.28 -0.44
C HIS A 184 2.91 19.34 -1.07
N GLY A 185 3.91 18.79 -0.38
CA GLY A 185 5.25 18.65 -0.92
C GLY A 185 5.33 17.56 -1.99
N GLU A 186 6.39 17.59 -2.80
CA GLU A 186 6.64 16.59 -3.85
C GLU A 186 6.65 15.14 -3.36
N SER A 187 6.99 14.91 -2.07
CA SER A 187 7.03 13.59 -1.46
C SER A 187 5.66 12.92 -1.33
N LEU A 188 4.58 13.69 -1.47
CA LEU A 188 3.20 13.18 -1.49
C LEU A 188 2.73 12.78 -2.89
N LEU A 189 3.50 13.07 -3.95
CA LEU A 189 3.15 12.64 -5.30
C LEU A 189 3.13 11.10 -5.39
N PRO A 190 2.15 10.51 -6.10
CA PRO A 190 2.21 9.09 -6.42
C PRO A 190 3.50 8.77 -7.18
N SER A 191 4.13 7.63 -6.90
CA SER A 191 5.43 7.24 -7.46
C SER A 191 5.51 7.19 -8.99
N HIS A 192 4.37 7.09 -9.68
CA HIS A 192 4.27 7.09 -11.14
C HIS A 192 4.11 8.49 -11.75
N VAL A 193 3.82 9.51 -10.94
CA VAL A 193 3.65 10.90 -11.37
C VAL A 193 4.97 11.63 -11.18
N LYS A 194 5.44 12.33 -12.21
CA LYS A 194 6.65 13.15 -12.14
C LYS A 194 6.28 14.61 -11.93
N MET A 195 7.01 15.28 -11.04
CA MET A 195 6.91 16.71 -10.86
C MET A 195 7.32 17.46 -12.15
N PRO A 196 6.50 18.40 -12.66
CA PRO A 196 6.88 19.24 -13.79
C PRO A 196 8.11 20.10 -13.50
N PRO A 197 8.88 20.50 -14.53
CA PRO A 197 10.09 21.34 -14.35
C PRO A 197 9.84 22.68 -13.65
N GLY A 198 8.61 23.22 -13.76
CA GLY A 198 8.21 24.45 -13.07
C GLY A 198 8.04 24.30 -11.55
N GLY A 199 8.08 23.06 -11.03
CA GLY A 199 8.01 22.79 -9.59
C GLY A 199 6.61 22.88 -8.99
N ILE A 200 5.57 22.88 -9.82
CA ILE A 200 4.16 22.83 -9.41
C ILE A 200 3.38 21.86 -10.29
N LEU A 201 2.49 21.07 -9.68
CA LEU A 201 1.51 20.23 -10.35
C LEU A 201 0.13 20.48 -9.76
N PHE A 202 -0.83 20.84 -10.60
CA PHE A 202 -2.22 21.05 -10.23
C PHE A 202 -3.13 20.04 -10.94
N SER A 203 -4.11 19.48 -10.24
CA SER A 203 -5.25 18.76 -10.81
C SER A 203 -6.56 19.29 -10.25
N ALA A 204 -7.62 19.27 -11.06
CA ALA A 204 -8.98 19.66 -10.64
C ALA A 204 -9.68 18.57 -9.80
N ASP A 205 -8.94 17.96 -8.88
CA ASP A 205 -9.43 17.01 -7.88
C ASP A 205 -9.56 17.72 -6.54
N SER A 206 -10.70 17.61 -5.87
CA SER A 206 -10.97 18.35 -4.63
C SER A 206 -11.96 17.60 -3.76
N GLU A 207 -11.75 17.65 -2.46
CA GLU A 207 -12.70 17.21 -1.43
C GLU A 207 -13.82 18.23 -1.18
N SER A 208 -13.63 19.49 -1.61
CA SER A 208 -14.69 20.51 -1.51
C SER A 208 -15.88 20.10 -2.36
N GLN A 209 -17.08 20.22 -1.78
CA GLN A 209 -18.32 19.87 -2.47
C GLN A 209 -18.92 21.05 -3.22
N SER A 210 -18.42 22.27 -2.95
CA SER A 210 -19.08 23.52 -3.35
C SER A 210 -18.20 24.47 -4.15
N LEU A 211 -16.87 24.39 -4.04
CA LEU A 211 -15.95 25.23 -4.79
C LEU A 211 -15.71 24.71 -6.22
N ASP A 212 -15.46 25.64 -7.13
CA ASP A 212 -15.00 25.30 -8.48
C ASP A 212 -13.64 24.59 -8.38
N LYS A 213 -13.58 23.35 -8.85
CA LYS A 213 -12.38 22.50 -8.76
C LYS A 213 -11.21 23.04 -9.59
N GLU A 214 -11.48 23.90 -10.57
CA GLU A 214 -10.42 24.58 -11.32
C GLU A 214 -9.78 25.69 -10.48
N GLU A 215 -10.51 26.28 -9.54
CA GLU A 215 -10.05 27.34 -8.62
C GLU A 215 -9.57 26.77 -7.26
N TYR A 216 -10.06 25.60 -6.86
CA TYR A 216 -9.73 24.92 -5.60
C TYR A 216 -9.63 23.40 -5.84
N GLY A 217 -8.48 22.97 -6.37
CA GLY A 217 -8.18 21.58 -6.75
C GLY A 217 -7.20 20.91 -5.80
N THR A 218 -6.24 20.14 -6.34
CA THR A 218 -5.13 19.55 -5.58
C THR A 218 -3.82 20.00 -6.20
N THR A 219 -2.95 20.60 -5.38
CA THR A 219 -1.67 21.16 -5.79
C THR A 219 -0.52 20.52 -5.03
N TYR A 220 0.51 20.09 -5.77
CA TYR A 220 1.80 19.66 -5.23
C TYR A 220 2.88 20.63 -5.68
N VAL A 221 3.83 20.94 -4.79
CA VAL A 221 4.92 21.88 -5.08
C VAL A 221 6.27 21.37 -4.62
N THR A 222 7.34 21.83 -5.28
CA THR A 222 8.72 21.66 -4.81
C THR A 222 9.08 22.77 -3.82
N GLU A 223 10.09 22.52 -3.00
CA GLU A 223 10.60 23.54 -2.09
C GLU A 223 11.23 24.73 -2.84
N GLU A 224 11.86 24.46 -3.98
CA GLU A 224 12.44 25.49 -4.85
C GLU A 224 11.37 26.45 -5.38
N PHE A 225 10.22 25.93 -5.82
CA PHE A 225 9.09 26.73 -6.28
C PHE A 225 8.60 27.69 -5.19
N VAL A 226 8.33 27.17 -3.98
CA VAL A 226 7.82 27.98 -2.86
C VAL A 226 8.84 29.06 -2.47
N ARG A 227 10.12 28.70 -2.32
CA ARG A 227 11.18 29.67 -1.99
C ARG A 227 11.35 30.73 -3.08
N GLY A 228 11.23 30.35 -4.35
CA GLY A 228 11.29 31.27 -5.48
C GLY A 228 10.16 32.31 -5.45
N ILE A 229 8.93 31.90 -5.13
CA ILE A 229 7.81 32.83 -4.95
C ILE A 229 8.07 33.75 -3.76
N VAL A 230 8.43 33.20 -2.59
CA VAL A 230 8.70 34.02 -1.39
C VAL A 230 9.79 35.06 -1.64
N ALA A 231 10.88 34.67 -2.30
CA ALA A 231 11.96 35.59 -2.67
C ALA A 231 11.46 36.71 -3.60
N ARG A 232 10.63 36.37 -4.60
CA ARG A 232 10.06 37.34 -5.54
C ARG A 232 9.13 38.34 -4.84
N ILE A 233 8.15 37.86 -4.06
CA ILE A 233 7.11 38.70 -3.44
C ILE A 233 7.66 39.59 -2.32
N SER A 234 8.76 39.17 -1.68
CA SER A 234 9.41 39.93 -0.62
C SER A 234 10.51 40.86 -1.13
N GLY A 235 10.86 40.78 -2.43
CA GLY A 235 12.06 41.43 -2.97
C GLY A 235 13.35 40.96 -2.30
N GLY A 236 13.40 39.68 -1.89
CA GLY A 236 14.53 39.06 -1.20
C GLY A 236 14.69 39.42 0.28
N LYS A 237 13.70 40.10 0.89
CA LYS A 237 13.78 40.55 2.29
C LYS A 237 13.31 39.52 3.31
N ALA A 238 12.44 38.59 2.89
CA ALA A 238 11.85 37.63 3.80
C ALA A 238 12.77 36.43 4.07
N PHE A 239 12.78 35.99 5.31
CA PHE A 239 13.35 34.72 5.73
C PHE A 239 12.27 33.64 5.62
N VAL A 240 12.64 32.47 5.10
CA VAL A 240 11.71 31.35 4.90
C VAL A 240 12.33 30.04 5.36
N HIS A 241 11.57 29.29 6.15
CA HIS A 241 11.93 27.96 6.63
C HIS A 241 10.80 26.97 6.36
N ARG A 242 11.19 25.76 5.94
CA ARG A 242 10.28 24.65 5.70
C ARG A 242 10.39 23.68 6.87
N LEU A 243 9.26 23.35 7.47
CA LEU A 243 9.08 22.26 8.40
C LEU A 243 8.44 21.11 7.63
N ASP A 244 9.25 20.11 7.28
CA ASP A 244 8.79 18.91 6.56
C ASP A 244 7.65 18.25 7.34
N LYS A 245 6.51 18.01 6.69
CA LYS A 245 5.31 17.42 7.31
C LYS A 245 4.86 18.13 8.61
N GLY A 246 5.10 19.44 8.71
CA GLY A 246 4.83 20.24 9.89
C GLY A 246 3.35 20.30 10.30
N ILE A 247 2.42 20.19 9.36
CA ILE A 247 0.99 20.09 9.66
C ILE A 247 0.54 18.64 9.61
N CYS A 248 0.09 18.16 10.76
CA CYS A 248 -0.50 16.84 10.92
C CYS A 248 0.33 15.65 10.37
N ARG A 249 1.67 15.78 10.32
CA ARG A 249 2.58 14.78 9.73
C ARG A 249 2.26 14.45 8.25
N PHE A 250 1.62 15.40 7.57
CA PHE A 250 1.16 15.23 6.21
C PHE A 250 1.61 16.37 5.31
N GLN A 251 1.17 17.61 5.59
CA GLN A 251 1.53 18.77 4.79
C GLN A 251 2.79 19.45 5.34
N ASP A 252 3.63 19.96 4.45
CA ASP A 252 4.77 20.78 4.85
C ASP A 252 4.27 22.13 5.35
N LEU A 253 4.92 22.68 6.39
CA LEU A 253 4.61 24.00 6.92
C LEU A 253 5.75 24.96 6.61
N TYR A 254 5.45 26.03 5.88
CA TYR A 254 6.38 27.12 5.63
C TYR A 254 6.17 28.23 6.65
N VAL A 255 7.26 28.72 7.22
CA VAL A 255 7.30 29.89 8.11
C VAL A 255 8.06 31.00 7.41
N VAL A 256 7.39 32.12 7.17
CA VAL A 256 7.92 33.30 6.49
C VAL A 256 7.86 34.51 7.41
N THR A 257 8.96 35.24 7.53
CA THR A 257 9.02 36.47 8.35
C THR A 257 9.98 37.49 7.75
N ASN A 258 9.72 38.76 8.01
CA ASN A 258 10.62 39.86 7.62
C ASN A 258 11.70 40.15 8.67
N ARG A 259 11.61 39.51 9.84
CA ARG A 259 12.51 39.76 10.95
C ARG A 259 12.79 38.49 11.74
N LEU A 260 14.04 38.05 11.73
CA LEU A 260 14.51 37.01 12.66
C LEU A 260 14.87 37.65 14.00
N ASN A 261 14.12 37.29 15.04
CA ASN A 261 14.54 37.56 16.43
C ASN A 261 15.57 36.51 16.90
N GLN A 262 15.54 35.32 16.29
CA GLN A 262 16.43 34.19 16.51
C GLN A 262 16.53 33.35 15.23
N ASP A 263 17.60 32.56 15.10
CA ASP A 263 17.84 31.73 13.91
C ASP A 263 16.91 30.51 13.85
N PHE A 264 16.52 30.07 12.66
CA PHE A 264 15.64 28.90 12.50
C PHE A 264 16.24 27.60 13.06
N SER A 265 17.57 27.47 13.15
CA SER A 265 18.20 26.31 13.81
C SER A 265 17.84 26.18 15.30
N SER A 266 17.36 27.26 15.94
CA SER A 266 16.85 27.22 17.31
C SER A 266 15.39 26.74 17.42
N LEU A 267 14.65 26.66 16.30
CA LEU A 267 13.32 26.08 16.25
C LEU A 267 13.44 24.56 16.30
N LYS A 268 13.42 24.02 17.52
CA LYS A 268 13.28 22.58 17.75
C LYS A 268 11.82 22.20 17.51
N PHE A 269 11.47 21.97 16.25
CA PHE A 269 10.12 21.52 15.87
C PHE A 269 10.00 20.01 16.05
N HIS A 270 8.95 19.59 16.75
CA HIS A 270 8.69 18.21 17.10
C HIS A 270 7.31 17.80 16.56
N HIS A 271 7.24 16.59 16.03
CA HIS A 271 5.99 15.99 15.58
C HIS A 271 5.33 15.17 16.69
N HIS A 272 4.02 15.00 16.61
CA HIS A 272 3.31 14.05 17.47
C HIS A 272 3.85 12.62 17.28
N PRO A 273 3.82 11.79 18.33
CA PRO A 273 4.06 10.35 18.17
C PRO A 273 2.97 9.72 17.28
N GLU A 274 3.20 8.48 16.88
CA GLU A 274 2.24 7.68 16.14
C GLU A 274 2.02 6.35 16.85
N GLY A 275 0.89 5.70 16.61
CA GLY A 275 0.62 4.40 17.20
C GLY A 275 -0.59 3.71 16.60
N TYR A 276 -0.74 2.45 16.96
CA TYR A 276 -1.85 1.60 16.54
C TYR A 276 -2.21 0.59 17.62
N VAL A 277 -3.48 0.20 17.68
CA VAL A 277 -3.96 -0.92 18.49
C VAL A 277 -4.05 -2.14 17.58
N ASP A 278 -3.17 -3.11 17.78
CA ASP A 278 -3.15 -4.36 17.02
C ASP A 278 -4.26 -5.32 17.51
N VAL A 279 -4.44 -5.40 18.82
CA VAL A 279 -5.38 -6.34 19.46
C VAL A 279 -6.21 -5.62 20.51
N ALA A 280 -7.52 -5.88 20.48
CA ALA A 280 -8.41 -5.68 21.61
C ALA A 280 -9.25 -6.95 21.77
N ALA A 281 -9.20 -7.59 22.95
CA ALA A 281 -9.90 -8.83 23.21
C ALA A 281 -10.27 -8.97 24.68
N LEU A 282 -11.30 -9.76 24.99
CA LEU A 282 -11.56 -10.21 26.35
C LEU A 282 -10.76 -11.49 26.62
N THR A 283 -10.05 -11.52 27.75
CA THR A 283 -9.33 -12.71 28.23
C THR A 283 -10.32 -13.76 28.77
N THR A 284 -9.82 -14.95 29.10
CA THR A 284 -10.64 -16.01 29.74
C THR A 284 -11.18 -15.64 31.13
N LYS A 285 -10.66 -14.58 31.75
CA LYS A 285 -11.15 -14.01 33.02
C LYS A 285 -11.98 -12.74 32.80
N ASP A 286 -12.43 -12.48 31.57
CA ASP A 286 -13.17 -11.29 31.13
C ASP A 286 -12.45 -9.95 31.35
N ASN A 287 -11.13 -9.94 31.59
CA ASN A 287 -10.34 -8.71 31.55
C ASN A 287 -10.17 -8.24 30.10
N LEU A 288 -10.22 -6.94 29.87
CA LEU A 288 -9.91 -6.35 28.57
C LEU A 288 -8.39 -6.35 28.36
N TYR A 289 -7.94 -7.04 27.31
CA TYR A 289 -6.57 -7.06 26.83
C TYR A 289 -6.41 -6.11 25.65
N LEU A 290 -5.38 -5.27 25.71
CA LEU A 290 -5.00 -4.34 24.65
C LEU A 290 -3.53 -4.55 24.30
N GLU A 291 -3.22 -4.58 23.02
CA GLU A 291 -1.86 -4.66 22.49
C GLU A 291 -1.73 -3.79 21.26
N GLY A 292 -0.56 -3.21 21.07
CA GLY A 292 -0.29 -2.36 19.92
C GLY A 292 1.16 -1.91 19.84
N TRP A 293 1.36 -0.84 19.08
CA TRP A 293 2.63 -0.13 19.04
C TRP A 293 2.43 1.38 19.19
N ALA A 294 3.47 2.04 19.69
CA ALA A 294 3.59 3.49 19.73
C ALA A 294 5.06 3.86 19.49
N ALA A 295 5.31 4.82 18.61
CA ALA A 295 6.66 5.24 18.25
C ALA A 295 6.75 6.75 18.06
N ASP A 296 7.91 7.29 18.39
CA ASP A 296 8.25 8.68 18.11
C ASP A 296 9.31 8.73 17.00
N GLY A 297 9.00 9.43 15.91
CA GLY A 297 9.91 9.63 14.78
C GLY A 297 10.85 10.83 14.91
N ASN A 298 10.75 11.64 15.97
CA ASN A 298 11.62 12.78 16.21
C ASN A 298 13.05 12.33 16.55
N ALA A 299 14.04 13.18 16.24
CA ALA A 299 15.43 12.92 16.62
C ALA A 299 15.58 12.88 18.15
N GLY A 300 15.97 11.73 18.71
CA GLY A 300 16.03 11.52 20.16
C GLY A 300 14.66 11.43 20.84
N GLY A 301 13.58 11.32 20.05
CA GLY A 301 12.23 11.11 20.53
C GLY A 301 12.07 9.71 21.13
N ARG A 302 11.21 9.61 22.16
CA ARG A 302 10.74 8.33 22.71
C ARG A 302 9.31 8.49 23.21
N ILE A 303 8.60 7.38 23.27
CA ILE A 303 7.33 7.30 23.99
C ILE A 303 7.65 7.20 25.47
N GLU A 304 7.14 8.16 26.27
CA GLU A 304 7.22 8.07 27.73
C GLU A 304 6.15 7.11 28.23
N GLU A 305 4.95 7.19 27.65
CA GLU A 305 3.83 6.36 28.09
C GLU A 305 2.74 6.23 27.02
N VAL A 306 2.05 5.11 27.08
CA VAL A 306 0.74 4.88 26.46
C VAL A 306 -0.28 4.88 27.57
N GLN A 307 -1.21 5.82 27.52
CA GLN A 307 -2.30 5.97 28.48
C GLN A 307 -3.58 5.39 27.91
N VAL A 308 -4.33 4.67 28.75
CA VAL A 308 -5.67 4.17 28.47
C VAL A 308 -6.63 4.83 29.45
N LEU A 309 -7.53 5.65 28.89
CA LEU A 309 -8.54 6.36 29.63
C LEU A 309 -9.90 5.68 29.42
N VAL A 310 -10.67 5.54 30.49
CA VAL A 310 -12.06 5.06 30.47
C VAL A 310 -12.96 6.20 30.94
N ASN A 311 -13.90 6.61 30.09
CA ASN A 311 -14.82 7.74 30.36
C ASN A 311 -14.11 9.04 30.79
N GLY A 312 -12.88 9.26 30.30
CA GLY A 312 -12.06 10.45 30.56
C GLY A 312 -11.10 10.35 31.75
N GLU A 313 -11.11 9.24 32.49
CA GLU A 313 -10.19 9.01 33.61
C GLU A 313 -9.11 8.01 33.22
N ILE A 314 -7.86 8.24 33.62
CA ILE A 314 -6.76 7.31 33.34
C ILE A 314 -7.00 6.00 34.13
N ALA A 315 -7.28 4.92 33.40
CA ALA A 315 -7.49 3.59 33.96
C ALA A 315 -6.22 2.74 33.95
N GLN A 316 -5.31 3.01 33.02
CA GLN A 316 -4.05 2.28 32.88
C GLN A 316 -2.99 3.10 32.15
N THR A 317 -1.73 2.86 32.50
CA THR A 317 -0.56 3.42 31.81
C THR A 317 0.46 2.31 31.56
N CYS A 318 1.09 2.31 30.39
CA CYS A 318 2.19 1.39 30.10
C CYS A 318 3.25 2.02 29.19
N GLU A 319 4.50 1.62 29.36
CA GLU A 319 5.60 2.01 28.47
C GLU A 319 5.78 0.96 27.36
N PRO A 320 6.18 1.36 26.14
CA PRO A 320 6.64 0.40 25.14
C PRO A 320 7.87 -0.38 25.62
N PHE A 321 7.78 -1.70 25.63
CA PHE A 321 8.78 -2.56 26.29
C PHE A 321 9.30 -3.72 25.43
N TYR A 322 8.66 -4.03 24.30
CA TYR A 322 9.11 -5.14 23.43
C TYR A 322 9.35 -4.71 21.99
N ASN A 323 10.15 -5.53 21.30
CA ASN A 323 10.67 -5.20 19.98
C ASN A 323 9.62 -5.42 18.88
N ARG A 324 9.54 -4.45 17.97
CA ARG A 324 8.73 -4.43 16.75
C ARG A 324 9.60 -4.07 15.55
N PRO A 325 10.31 -5.06 14.96
CA PRO A 325 11.16 -4.84 13.79
C PRO A 325 10.39 -4.31 12.57
N ASP A 326 9.11 -4.66 12.46
CA ASP A 326 8.18 -4.16 11.45
C ASP A 326 7.95 -2.64 11.58
N VAL A 327 7.73 -2.15 12.79
CA VAL A 327 7.57 -0.72 13.08
C VAL A 327 8.88 0.03 12.85
N ALA A 328 10.01 -0.52 13.31
CA ALA A 328 11.34 0.03 13.01
C ALA A 328 11.64 0.10 11.49
N GLY A 329 11.18 -0.90 10.73
CA GLY A 329 11.27 -0.92 9.27
C GLY A 329 10.41 0.17 8.62
N TYR A 330 9.19 0.38 9.08
CA TYR A 330 8.29 1.43 8.60
C TYR A 330 8.86 2.84 8.80
N PHE A 331 9.37 3.14 10.01
CA PHE A 331 9.99 4.43 10.32
C PHE A 331 11.46 4.54 9.85
N GLN A 332 12.04 3.45 9.35
CA GLN A 332 13.45 3.36 8.95
C GLN A 332 14.42 3.82 10.05
N THR A 333 14.09 3.55 11.32
CA THR A 333 14.88 3.97 12.47
C THR A 333 14.91 2.90 13.56
N LYS A 334 16.10 2.68 14.15
CA LYS A 334 16.26 1.78 15.30
C LYS A 334 15.58 2.33 16.56
N ALA A 335 15.35 3.63 16.64
CA ALA A 335 14.65 4.24 17.78
C ALA A 335 13.22 3.70 17.94
N ALA A 336 12.58 3.30 16.84
CA ALA A 336 11.24 2.72 16.83
C ALA A 336 11.22 1.20 17.09
N LEU A 337 12.36 0.57 17.39
CA LEU A 337 12.44 -0.87 17.63
C LEU A 337 11.67 -1.27 18.87
N GLN A 338 11.86 -0.58 20.00
CA GLN A 338 11.14 -0.88 21.24
C GLN A 338 9.83 -0.07 21.30
N SER A 339 8.91 -0.36 20.39
CA SER A 339 7.64 0.36 20.24
C SER A 339 6.40 -0.47 20.63
N GLY A 340 6.56 -1.77 20.91
CA GLY A 340 5.47 -2.64 21.30
C GLY A 340 5.01 -2.39 22.73
N TRP A 341 3.70 -2.26 22.93
CA TRP A 341 3.07 -2.11 24.24
C TRP A 341 1.88 -3.08 24.38
N ARG A 342 1.59 -3.48 25.62
CA ARG A 342 0.36 -4.22 25.96
C ARG A 342 -0.06 -3.90 27.37
N CYS A 343 -1.35 -3.92 27.64
CA CYS A 343 -1.88 -3.73 28.98
C CYS A 343 -3.20 -4.50 29.18
N TYR A 344 -3.66 -4.52 30.43
CA TYR A 344 -4.88 -5.18 30.84
C TYR A 344 -5.71 -4.22 31.70
N LEU A 345 -7.02 -4.20 31.46
CA LEU A 345 -7.99 -3.57 32.35
C LEU A 345 -8.84 -4.67 33.01
N PRO A 346 -9.00 -4.64 34.35
CA PRO A 346 -9.85 -5.60 35.05
C PRO A 346 -11.29 -5.61 34.51
N LYS A 347 -11.97 -6.76 34.56
CA LYS A 347 -13.38 -6.91 34.14
C LYS A 347 -14.30 -5.80 34.68
N ASP A 348 -14.15 -5.46 35.96
CA ASP A 348 -15.03 -4.50 36.64
C ASP A 348 -14.60 -3.04 36.43
N ALA A 349 -13.49 -2.80 35.73
CA ALA A 349 -12.97 -1.46 35.45
C ALA A 349 -13.52 -0.87 34.13
N VAL A 350 -14.14 -1.68 33.28
CA VAL A 350 -14.59 -1.23 31.95
C VAL A 350 -15.79 -2.06 31.47
N ALA A 351 -16.85 -1.37 31.04
CA ALA A 351 -18.04 -1.96 30.45
C ALA A 351 -18.03 -1.79 28.90
N PRO A 352 -18.74 -2.65 28.14
CA PRO A 352 -18.82 -2.52 26.68
C PRO A 352 -19.37 -1.18 26.18
N ALA A 353 -20.21 -0.51 26.98
CA ALA A 353 -20.79 0.80 26.67
C ALA A 353 -19.88 1.97 27.04
N ASP A 354 -18.82 1.75 27.81
CA ASP A 354 -17.89 2.82 28.18
C ASP A 354 -17.10 3.30 26.95
N VAL A 355 -16.67 4.56 27.00
CA VAL A 355 -15.74 5.10 26.02
C VAL A 355 -14.32 4.86 26.48
N ILE A 356 -13.52 4.28 25.58
CA ILE A 356 -12.08 4.12 25.76
C ILE A 356 -11.33 5.10 24.86
N LEU A 357 -10.35 5.80 25.43
CA LEU A 357 -9.39 6.62 24.69
C LEU A 357 -7.99 6.08 24.97
N ILE A 358 -7.26 5.73 23.91
CA ILE A 358 -5.89 5.23 23.98
C ILE A 358 -5.01 6.30 23.32
N LYS A 359 -4.03 6.81 24.05
CA LYS A 359 -3.09 7.81 23.53
C LYS A 359 -1.65 7.50 23.88
N ALA A 360 -0.73 7.92 23.01
CA ALA A 360 0.69 7.93 23.27
C ALA A 360 1.16 9.34 23.62
N VAL A 361 2.07 9.45 24.60
CA VAL A 361 2.71 10.70 25.01
C VAL A 361 4.21 10.55 24.80
N ASN A 362 4.82 11.49 24.09
CA ASN A 362 6.27 11.49 23.89
C ASN A 362 7.02 12.32 24.94
N ASN A 363 8.34 12.20 24.94
CA ASN A 363 9.25 12.91 25.85
C ASN A 363 9.31 14.44 25.64
N CYS A 364 8.45 14.98 24.77
CA CYS A 364 8.31 16.41 24.51
C CYS A 364 6.91 16.92 24.87
N GLY A 365 6.08 16.06 25.47
CA GLY A 365 4.72 16.39 25.90
C GLY A 365 3.70 16.45 24.75
N LEU A 366 4.07 16.00 23.54
CA LEU A 366 3.12 15.87 22.43
C LEU A 366 2.36 14.56 22.56
N GLU A 367 1.05 14.63 22.33
CA GLU A 367 0.15 13.49 22.51
C GLU A 367 -0.56 13.11 21.22
N TRP A 368 -0.70 11.81 20.98
CA TRP A 368 -1.43 11.25 19.85
C TRP A 368 -2.50 10.29 20.32
N ILE A 369 -3.75 10.53 19.90
CA ILE A 369 -4.85 9.59 20.13
C ILE A 369 -4.74 8.46 19.11
N ILE A 370 -4.35 7.30 19.61
CA ILE A 370 -4.26 6.07 18.83
C ILE A 370 -5.68 5.57 18.50
N GLU A 371 -6.57 5.62 19.48
CA GLU A 371 -7.93 5.10 19.36
C GLU A 371 -8.88 5.84 20.29
N SER A 372 -10.13 6.04 19.85
CA SER A 372 -11.19 6.57 20.70
C SER A 372 -12.56 6.14 20.19
N CYS A 373 -13.24 5.30 20.96
CA CYS A 373 -14.56 4.77 20.63
C CYS A 373 -15.17 4.06 21.85
N HIS A 374 -16.39 3.54 21.70
CA HIS A 374 -16.93 2.59 22.68
C HIS A 374 -16.10 1.29 22.71
N VAL A 375 -15.96 0.70 23.90
CA VAL A 375 -15.21 -0.55 24.10
C VAL A 375 -15.76 -1.67 23.23
N LYS A 376 -17.08 -1.78 23.10
CA LYS A 376 -17.72 -2.74 22.18
C LYS A 376 -17.28 -2.53 20.73
N SER A 377 -17.29 -1.30 20.25
CA SER A 377 -16.87 -0.97 18.88
C SER A 377 -15.40 -1.30 18.64
N LEU A 378 -14.54 -1.08 19.65
CA LEU A 378 -13.13 -1.47 19.58
C LEU A 378 -12.97 -2.99 19.42
N LEU A 379 -13.66 -3.78 20.26
CA LEU A 379 -13.64 -5.23 20.20
C LEU A 379 -14.15 -5.76 18.85
N ASP A 380 -15.31 -5.28 18.40
CA ASP A 380 -15.95 -5.68 17.14
C ASP A 380 -15.05 -5.34 15.94
N SER A 381 -14.42 -4.16 15.95
CA SER A 381 -13.49 -3.71 14.91
C SER A 381 -12.23 -4.58 14.85
N ARG A 382 -11.60 -4.87 15.99
CA ARG A 382 -10.37 -5.69 16.02
C ARG A 382 -10.65 -7.15 15.69
N GLN A 383 -11.78 -7.69 16.11
CA GLN A 383 -12.21 -9.03 15.71
C GLN A 383 -12.45 -9.11 14.20
N SER A 384 -13.16 -8.14 13.63
CA SER A 384 -13.40 -8.05 12.18
C SER A 384 -12.09 -7.97 11.40
N GLN A 385 -11.13 -7.16 11.87
CA GLN A 385 -9.83 -7.02 11.23
C GLN A 385 -8.98 -8.31 11.30
N SER A 386 -9.03 -9.02 12.43
CA SER A 386 -8.41 -10.35 12.57
C SER A 386 -9.00 -11.36 11.58
N LEU A 387 -10.32 -11.39 11.43
CA LEU A 387 -11.02 -12.23 10.46
C LEU A 387 -10.63 -11.90 9.01
N LEU A 388 -10.54 -10.60 8.68
CA LEU A 388 -10.09 -10.14 7.36
C LEU A 388 -8.65 -10.57 7.07
N SER A 389 -7.74 -10.39 8.02
CA SER A 389 -6.34 -10.83 7.89
C SER A 389 -6.22 -12.35 7.68
N SER A 390 -6.98 -13.14 8.45
CA SER A 390 -7.06 -14.60 8.28
C SER A 390 -7.59 -14.98 6.91
N THR A 391 -8.62 -14.29 6.42
CA THR A 391 -9.21 -14.53 5.10
C THR A 391 -8.22 -14.20 3.99
N GLN A 392 -7.48 -13.09 4.10
CA GLN A 392 -6.44 -12.72 3.13
C GLN A 392 -5.31 -13.74 3.08
N THR A 393 -4.89 -14.29 4.23
CA THR A 393 -3.86 -15.33 4.27
C THR A 393 -4.34 -16.61 3.59
N LYS A 394 -5.59 -17.01 3.83
CA LYS A 394 -6.21 -18.14 3.14
C LYS A 394 -6.30 -17.90 1.63
N LEU A 395 -6.65 -16.67 1.20
CA LEU A 395 -6.70 -16.30 -0.20
C LEU A 395 -5.33 -16.44 -0.87
N ASN A 396 -4.29 -15.86 -0.29
CA ASN A 396 -2.92 -15.97 -0.81
C ASN A 396 -2.45 -17.43 -0.91
N LEU A 397 -2.84 -18.28 0.06
CA LEU A 397 -2.55 -19.71 0.02
C LEU A 397 -3.24 -20.41 -1.16
N VAL A 398 -4.53 -20.11 -1.40
CA VAL A 398 -5.28 -20.66 -2.53
C VAL A 398 -4.70 -20.17 -3.86
N GLU A 399 -4.28 -18.91 -3.96
CA GLU A 399 -3.61 -18.36 -5.15
C GLU A 399 -2.29 -19.08 -5.45
N ALA A 400 -1.48 -19.36 -4.42
CA ALA A 400 -0.25 -20.13 -4.58
C ALA A 400 -0.53 -21.57 -5.04
N GLN A 401 -1.54 -22.24 -4.46
CA GLN A 401 -1.95 -23.57 -4.88
C GLN A 401 -2.45 -23.60 -6.32
N LEU A 402 -3.20 -22.58 -6.74
CA LEU A 402 -3.69 -22.43 -8.11
C LEU A 402 -2.52 -22.26 -9.10
N ALA A 403 -1.51 -21.48 -8.74
CA ALA A 403 -0.30 -21.32 -9.56
C ALA A 403 0.43 -22.67 -9.74
N THR A 404 0.59 -23.45 -8.67
CA THR A 404 1.19 -24.78 -8.74
C THR A 404 0.38 -25.73 -9.63
N ALA A 405 -0.94 -25.81 -9.44
CA ALA A 405 -1.81 -26.67 -10.25
C ALA A 405 -1.75 -26.31 -11.74
N LYS A 406 -1.61 -25.01 -12.06
CA LYS A 406 -1.46 -24.55 -13.44
C LYS A 406 -0.15 -25.04 -14.07
N THR A 407 0.97 -24.96 -13.34
CA THR A 407 2.25 -25.50 -13.81
C THR A 407 2.19 -27.03 -14.00
N GLU A 408 1.54 -27.76 -13.10
CA GLU A 408 1.35 -29.21 -13.26
C GLU A 408 0.51 -29.54 -14.50
N LEU A 409 -0.56 -28.77 -14.76
CA LEU A 409 -1.39 -28.95 -15.96
C LEU A 409 -0.57 -28.74 -17.25
N GLU A 410 0.28 -27.71 -17.29
CA GLU A 410 1.18 -27.46 -18.43
C GLU A 410 2.18 -28.61 -18.65
N GLN A 411 2.70 -29.20 -17.55
CA GLN A 411 3.56 -30.38 -17.63
C GLN A 411 2.80 -31.62 -18.13
N PHE A 412 1.57 -31.84 -17.67
CA PHE A 412 0.73 -32.94 -18.16
C PHE A 412 0.38 -32.77 -19.64
N GLN A 413 0.07 -31.55 -20.08
CA GLN A 413 -0.17 -31.26 -21.50
C GLN A 413 1.08 -31.54 -22.35
N SER A 414 2.27 -31.17 -21.87
CA SER A 414 3.54 -31.46 -22.55
C SER A 414 3.82 -32.96 -22.65
N LYS A 415 3.58 -33.72 -21.57
CA LYS A 415 3.68 -35.19 -21.57
C LYS A 415 2.69 -35.83 -22.54
N LEU A 416 1.45 -35.35 -22.56
CA LEU A 416 0.42 -35.85 -23.46
C LEU A 416 0.81 -35.63 -24.94
N MET A 417 1.33 -34.45 -25.28
CA MET A 417 1.90 -34.14 -26.59
C MET A 417 3.02 -35.13 -26.96
N PHE A 418 3.96 -35.35 -26.05
CA PHE A 418 5.07 -36.29 -26.26
C PHE A 418 4.59 -37.72 -26.50
N THR A 419 3.68 -38.24 -25.65
CA THR A 419 3.10 -39.58 -25.82
C THR A 419 2.34 -39.71 -27.13
N LYS A 420 1.64 -38.66 -27.57
CA LYS A 420 0.94 -38.64 -28.86
C LYS A 420 1.91 -38.75 -30.04
N THR A 421 3.04 -38.07 -29.98
CA THR A 421 4.10 -38.18 -30.99
C THR A 421 4.68 -39.59 -31.04
N GLN A 422 5.04 -40.16 -29.88
CA GLN A 422 5.54 -41.53 -29.80
C GLN A 422 4.55 -42.56 -30.38
N LEU A 423 3.25 -42.39 -30.10
CA LEU A 423 2.22 -43.26 -30.65
C LEU A 423 2.18 -43.19 -32.18
N LEU A 424 2.34 -42.00 -32.76
CA LEU A 424 2.40 -41.80 -34.21
C LEU A 424 3.62 -42.50 -34.81
N ASP A 425 4.78 -42.38 -34.16
CA ASP A 425 6.02 -43.03 -34.59
C ASP A 425 5.88 -44.56 -34.55
N THR A 426 5.35 -45.11 -33.46
CA THR A 426 5.07 -46.55 -33.36
C THR A 426 4.05 -47.02 -34.41
N GLN A 427 3.03 -46.23 -34.75
CA GLN A 427 2.11 -46.54 -35.84
C GLN A 427 2.82 -46.61 -37.20
N ASN A 428 3.76 -45.69 -37.46
CA ASN A 428 4.56 -45.68 -38.68
C ASN A 428 5.51 -46.89 -38.75
N GLU A 429 6.15 -47.25 -37.63
CA GLU A 429 6.97 -48.46 -37.53
C GLU A 429 6.15 -49.74 -37.76
N LEU A 430 4.94 -49.80 -37.22
CA LEU A 430 4.04 -50.94 -37.44
C LEU A 430 3.66 -51.08 -38.92
N LEU A 431 3.34 -49.98 -39.59
CA LEU A 431 3.07 -49.94 -41.03
C LEU A 431 4.27 -50.42 -41.86
N SER A 432 5.47 -49.95 -41.51
CA SER A 432 6.71 -50.40 -42.15
C SER A 432 6.94 -51.90 -41.96
N THR A 433 6.75 -52.38 -40.73
CA THR A 433 6.89 -53.81 -40.39
C THR A 433 5.88 -54.66 -41.14
N GLN A 434 4.63 -54.23 -41.26
CA GLN A 434 3.60 -54.91 -42.06
C GLN A 434 3.99 -54.99 -43.54
N LYS A 435 4.54 -53.90 -44.10
CA LYS A 435 5.03 -53.90 -45.48
C LYS A 435 6.16 -54.91 -45.67
N HIS A 436 7.13 -54.94 -44.76
CA HIS A 436 8.25 -55.86 -44.84
C HIS A 436 7.81 -57.32 -44.70
N LEU A 437 6.85 -57.60 -43.80
CA LEU A 437 6.24 -58.93 -43.68
C LEU A 437 5.59 -59.37 -45.00
N GLN A 438 4.89 -58.47 -45.70
CA GLN A 438 4.30 -58.76 -47.01
C GLN A 438 5.37 -59.07 -48.07
N GLU A 439 6.48 -58.33 -48.07
CA GLU A 439 7.62 -58.58 -48.96
C GLU A 439 8.22 -59.97 -48.69
N THR A 440 8.50 -60.30 -47.42
CA THR A 440 9.02 -61.62 -47.03
C THR A 440 8.06 -62.76 -47.38
N GLN A 441 6.74 -62.55 -47.24
CA GLN A 441 5.75 -63.54 -47.68
C GLN A 441 5.81 -63.78 -49.20
N ASN A 442 5.97 -62.72 -50.00
CA ASN A 442 6.11 -62.86 -51.44
C ASN A 442 7.42 -63.59 -51.83
N GLU A 443 8.52 -63.28 -51.15
CA GLU A 443 9.79 -63.98 -51.33
C GLU A 443 9.69 -65.46 -50.98
N LEU A 444 9.01 -65.78 -49.87
CA LEU A 444 8.79 -67.16 -49.44
C LEU A 444 8.01 -67.95 -50.50
N ILE A 445 6.95 -67.37 -51.07
CA ILE A 445 6.19 -67.97 -52.17
C ILE A 445 7.11 -68.23 -53.37
N SER A 446 7.94 -67.24 -53.76
CA SER A 446 8.89 -67.41 -54.86
C SER A 446 9.92 -68.50 -54.60
N ALA A 447 10.44 -68.60 -53.37
CA ALA A 447 11.39 -69.63 -52.99
C ALA A 447 10.74 -71.03 -53.01
N GLN A 448 9.50 -71.16 -52.53
CA GLN A 448 8.73 -72.40 -52.63
C GLN A 448 8.56 -72.85 -54.09
N MET A 449 8.23 -71.93 -55.00
CA MET A 449 8.14 -72.24 -56.44
C MET A 449 9.48 -72.70 -57.02
N GLN A 450 10.61 -72.11 -56.61
CA GLN A 450 11.93 -72.54 -57.06
C GLN A 450 12.29 -73.94 -56.55
N VAL A 451 11.95 -74.26 -55.29
CA VAL A 451 12.14 -75.59 -54.72
C VAL A 451 11.33 -76.62 -55.52
N GLU A 452 10.06 -76.35 -55.80
CA GLU A 452 9.22 -77.23 -56.62
C GLU A 452 9.81 -77.43 -58.04
N GLN A 453 10.35 -76.37 -58.64
CA GLN A 453 11.03 -76.47 -59.93
C GLN A 453 12.31 -77.31 -59.85
N MET A 454 13.12 -77.15 -58.79
CA MET A 454 14.31 -77.97 -58.55
C MET A 454 13.97 -79.44 -58.30
N GLU A 455 12.91 -79.73 -57.56
CA GLU A 455 12.42 -81.10 -57.34
C GLU A 455 12.05 -81.76 -58.67
N ASN A 456 11.31 -81.04 -59.54
CA ASN A 456 10.98 -81.51 -60.88
C ASN A 456 12.24 -81.77 -61.74
N GLN A 457 13.23 -80.88 -61.68
CA GLN A 457 14.52 -81.09 -62.36
C GLN A 457 15.28 -82.29 -61.82
N LEU A 458 15.31 -82.49 -60.50
CA LEU A 458 15.92 -83.64 -59.84
C LEU A 458 15.29 -84.96 -60.30
N VAL A 459 13.95 -85.00 -60.41
CA VAL A 459 13.23 -86.15 -60.96
C VAL A 459 13.67 -86.42 -62.40
N SER A 460 13.76 -85.38 -63.24
CA SER A 460 14.22 -85.51 -64.62
C SER A 460 15.66 -86.06 -64.71
N VAL A 461 16.59 -85.46 -63.97
CA VAL A 461 18.01 -85.86 -63.94
C VAL A 461 18.15 -87.29 -63.41
N ARG A 462 17.38 -87.68 -62.40
CA ARG A 462 17.38 -89.06 -61.89
C ARG A 462 16.90 -90.04 -62.96
N GLY A 463 15.87 -89.69 -63.72
CA GLY A 463 15.41 -90.47 -64.87
C GLY A 463 16.45 -90.56 -66.00
N GLU A 464 17.28 -89.54 -66.20
CA GLU A 464 18.43 -89.61 -67.12
C GLU A 464 19.57 -90.49 -66.58
N LEU A 465 19.86 -90.38 -65.28
CA LEU A 465 20.87 -91.18 -64.62
C LEU A 465 20.53 -92.67 -64.66
N ASP A 466 19.28 -93.04 -64.39
CA ASP A 466 18.80 -94.41 -64.48
C ASP A 466 18.92 -94.93 -65.92
N ARG A 467 18.54 -94.12 -66.92
CA ARG A 467 18.76 -94.46 -68.34
C ARG A 467 20.23 -94.67 -68.69
N SER A 468 21.13 -93.85 -68.15
CA SER A 468 22.58 -93.99 -68.34
C SER A 468 23.11 -95.24 -67.65
N ARG A 469 22.64 -95.53 -66.43
CA ARG A 469 23.00 -96.70 -65.65
C ARG A 469 22.54 -97.99 -66.31
N ASP A 470 21.32 -98.03 -66.83
CA ASP A 470 20.81 -99.15 -67.64
C ASP A 470 21.66 -99.35 -68.88
N ARG A 471 22.10 -98.26 -69.52
CA ARG A 471 23.06 -98.29 -70.64
C ARG A 471 24.40 -98.91 -70.24
N ILE A 472 24.97 -98.49 -69.10
CA ILE A 472 26.22 -99.06 -68.56
C ILE A 472 26.02 -100.54 -68.25
N MET A 473 24.94 -100.93 -67.56
CA MET A 473 24.65 -102.35 -67.27
C MET A 473 24.50 -103.18 -68.55
N ALA A 474 23.83 -102.65 -69.58
CA ALA A 474 23.77 -103.26 -70.90
C ALA A 474 25.16 -103.37 -71.55
N MET A 475 26.02 -102.37 -71.37
CA MET A 475 27.40 -102.37 -71.84
C MET A 475 28.26 -103.41 -71.10
N GLU A 476 28.16 -103.49 -69.78
CA GLU A 476 28.95 -104.39 -68.92
C GLU A 476 28.51 -105.86 -69.05
N SER A 477 27.23 -106.09 -69.33
CA SER A 477 26.69 -107.42 -69.65
C SER A 477 26.99 -107.88 -71.07
N SER A 478 27.45 -106.97 -71.95
CA SER A 478 27.81 -107.28 -73.32
C SER A 478 28.99 -108.25 -73.39
N LYS A 479 28.99 -109.10 -74.44
CA LYS A 479 30.03 -110.11 -74.66
C LYS A 479 31.43 -109.50 -74.72
N PHE A 480 31.56 -108.28 -75.25
CA PHE A 480 32.83 -107.55 -75.36
C PHE A 480 33.40 -107.16 -74.00
N TRP A 481 32.58 -106.64 -73.08
CA TRP A 481 33.06 -106.22 -71.77
C TRP A 481 33.49 -107.39 -70.89
N LYS A 482 32.72 -108.49 -70.90
CA LYS A 482 33.08 -109.73 -70.19
C LYS A 482 34.40 -110.33 -70.68
N LEU A 483 34.66 -110.31 -71.99
CA LEU A 483 35.95 -110.70 -72.58
C LEU A 483 37.09 -109.80 -72.09
N ARG A 484 36.88 -108.48 -72.02
CA ARG A 484 37.84 -107.52 -71.49
C ARG A 484 38.16 -107.78 -70.00
N THR A 485 37.15 -107.98 -69.16
CA THR A 485 37.36 -108.24 -67.72
C THR A 485 38.08 -109.57 -67.47
N LEU A 486 37.78 -110.60 -68.27
CA LEU A 486 38.46 -111.90 -68.20
C LEU A 486 39.94 -111.77 -68.57
N TRP A 487 40.25 -110.98 -69.59
CA TRP A 487 41.63 -110.65 -69.99
C TRP A 487 42.41 -109.94 -68.88
N PHE A 488 41.82 -108.94 -68.21
CA PHE A 488 42.47 -108.25 -67.08
C PHE A 488 42.65 -109.15 -65.84
N LYS A 489 41.73 -110.09 -65.56
CA LYS A 489 41.89 -111.08 -64.48
C LYS A 489 43.01 -112.08 -64.76
N ILE A 490 43.10 -112.60 -65.99
CA ILE A 490 44.21 -113.46 -66.43
C ILE A 490 45.54 -112.72 -66.30
N ARG A 491 45.58 -111.44 -66.68
CA ARG A 491 46.78 -110.60 -66.56
C ARG A 491 47.22 -110.38 -65.10
N LYS A 492 46.28 -110.28 -64.15
CA LYS A 492 46.57 -110.04 -62.72
C LYS A 492 47.05 -111.30 -61.96
N SER A 493 46.66 -112.51 -62.40
CA SER A 493 47.08 -113.78 -61.77
C SER A 493 48.46 -114.30 -62.21
N PHE A 494 49.09 -113.70 -63.23
CA PHE A 494 50.40 -114.12 -63.77
C PHE A 494 51.57 -113.17 -63.45
N GLY A 495 51.42 -112.24 -62.50
CA GLY A 495 52.55 -111.44 -61.99
C GLY A 495 53.19 -110.46 -63.00
N LEU A 496 52.46 -110.04 -64.04
CA LEU A 496 52.89 -109.03 -65.02
C LEU A 496 52.16 -107.70 -64.80
N ALA A 497 52.15 -107.22 -63.55
CA ALA A 497 51.64 -105.89 -63.21
C ALA A 497 52.74 -104.84 -63.41
N GLY A 498 52.95 -104.44 -64.66
CA GLY A 498 53.64 -103.19 -64.99
C GLY A 498 52.60 -102.07 -65.11
N GLU A 499 52.71 -101.12 -64.18
CA GLU A 499 52.04 -99.81 -63.99
C GLU A 499 50.54 -99.70 -64.26
#